data_AF-A0A5C4PJF1-F1
#
_entry.id   AF-A0A5C4PJF1-F1
#
_cell.length_a   1.000
_cell.length_b   1.000
_cell.length_c   1.000
_cell.angle_alpha   90.00
_cell.angle_beta   90.00
_cell.angle_gamma   90.00
#
_symmetry.space_group_name_H-M   'P 1'
#
loop_
_entity.id
_entity.type
_entity.pdbx_description
1 polymer ?
#
loop_
_entity_poly.entity_id
_entity_poly.type
_entity_poly.pdbx_seq_one_letter_code
_entity_poly.pdbx_strand_id
1 'polypeptide(L)'
;HVRIVIYKFYPPEIKDTRAAQVVATEELAKMGAMSRGEWIISGVFIGALLLWSTSQYTQINSTVVALLGVSVMLITNVLEWNEILEEKGAWDGMIWMGGIVGLAGMLNKVGFIPWFAGSATGLMEGVSWVPTLIVLFLIYMYSHYVFASLSAHVTAMYAAFLAVAVGAGAPPFLAAFGFAALSNLMAGLTHYATGAAPIYFGAGYIKQQDWWRIGFFASVINVVIWLGVGTLWWKVLGLW
;
A
#
# COMPACT_ATOMS: atom_id res chain seq x y z
N HIS A 1 -3.45 9.12 15.08
CA HIS A 1 -2.05 9.36 15.47
C HIS A 1 -1.18 9.76 14.28
N VAL A 2 -0.93 8.88 13.31
CA VAL A 2 -0.06 9.21 12.14
C VAL A 2 -0.53 10.43 11.34
N ARG A 3 -1.85 10.62 11.10
CA ARG A 3 -2.38 11.81 10.42
C ARG A 3 -2.01 13.14 11.10
N ILE A 4 -2.02 13.19 12.43
CA ILE A 4 -1.69 14.39 13.21
C ILE A 4 -0.18 14.67 13.11
N VAL A 5 0.62 13.61 13.10
CA VAL A 5 2.07 13.72 12.90
C VAL A 5 2.38 14.27 11.51
N ILE A 6 1.75 13.73 10.46
CA ILE A 6 1.91 14.24 9.10
C ILE A 6 1.49 15.71 9.04
N TYR A 7 0.36 16.09 9.64
CA TYR A 7 -0.06 17.49 9.69
C TYR A 7 0.94 18.42 10.39
N LYS A 8 1.71 17.91 11.35
CA LYS A 8 2.75 18.68 12.06
C LYS A 8 4.07 18.73 11.29
N PHE A 9 4.47 17.63 10.66
CA PHE A 9 5.74 17.49 9.93
C PHE A 9 5.67 18.05 8.50
N TYR A 10 4.49 17.98 7.87
CA TYR A 10 4.22 18.45 6.53
C TYR A 10 2.85 19.15 6.51
N PRO A 11 2.73 20.31 7.18
CA PRO A 11 1.46 21.03 7.26
C PRO A 11 1.01 21.48 5.86
N PRO A 12 -0.29 21.40 5.55
CA PRO A 12 -0.80 22.00 4.34
C PRO A 12 -0.60 23.52 4.40
N GLU A 13 -0.26 24.12 3.26
CA GLU A 13 -0.10 25.57 3.12
C GLU A 13 -1.42 26.30 3.42
N ILE A 14 -2.54 25.73 2.95
CA ILE A 14 -3.89 26.25 3.19
C ILE A 14 -4.54 25.46 4.32
N LYS A 15 -4.81 26.14 5.43
CA LYS A 15 -5.48 25.56 6.62
C LYS A 15 -6.93 26.01 6.79
N ASP A 16 -7.30 27.11 6.13
CA ASP A 16 -8.67 27.62 6.10
C ASP A 16 -9.27 27.37 4.71
N THR A 17 -10.27 26.49 4.65
CA THR A 17 -10.92 26.08 3.41
C THR A 17 -12.28 26.75 3.20
N ARG A 18 -12.66 27.74 4.02
CA ARG A 18 -13.95 28.44 3.89
C ARG A 18 -14.13 29.12 2.54
N ALA A 19 -13.08 29.78 2.03
CA ALA A 19 -13.11 30.36 0.69
C ALA A 19 -13.30 29.29 -0.40
N ALA A 20 -12.67 28.13 -0.25
CA ALA A 20 -12.83 27.02 -1.19
C ALA A 20 -14.25 26.44 -1.17
N GLN A 21 -14.94 26.44 -0.01
CA GLN A 21 -16.34 26.02 0.08
C GLN A 21 -17.28 26.96 -0.69
N VAL A 22 -17.04 28.27 -0.58
CA VAL A 22 -17.82 29.28 -1.34
C VAL A 22 -17.61 29.08 -2.83
N VAL A 23 -16.35 29.01 -3.28
CA VAL A 23 -16.01 28.76 -4.69
C VAL A 23 -16.62 27.44 -5.18
N ALA A 24 -16.53 26.36 -4.41
CA ALA A 24 -17.11 25.07 -4.80
C ALA A 24 -18.63 25.14 -4.98
N THR A 25 -19.33 25.90 -4.13
CA THR A 25 -20.78 26.08 -4.23
C THR A 25 -21.16 26.92 -5.45
N GLU A 26 -20.39 27.98 -5.72
CA GLU A 26 -20.59 28.82 -6.91
C GLU A 26 -20.32 28.06 -8.21
N GLU A 27 -19.23 27.30 -8.29
CA GLU A 27 -18.90 26.49 -9.46
C GLU A 27 -19.92 25.36 -9.66
N LEU A 28 -20.38 24.70 -8.60
CA LEU A 28 -21.45 23.69 -8.70
C LEU A 28 -22.75 24.29 -9.27
N ALA A 29 -23.12 25.50 -8.83
CA ALA A 29 -24.28 26.19 -9.38
C ALA A 29 -24.12 26.54 -10.87
N LYS A 30 -22.89 26.86 -11.31
CA LYS A 30 -22.57 27.13 -12.72
C LYS A 30 -22.58 25.88 -13.60
N MET A 31 -22.16 24.73 -13.07
CA MET A 31 -22.11 23.47 -13.82
C MET A 31 -23.51 22.98 -14.27
N GLY A 32 -24.55 23.24 -13.48
CA GLY A 32 -25.93 22.88 -13.83
C GLY A 32 -26.24 21.39 -13.65
N ALA A 33 -27.22 20.88 -14.41
CA ALA A 33 -27.63 19.48 -14.31
C ALA A 33 -26.61 18.54 -14.98
N MET A 34 -26.44 17.34 -14.41
CA MET A 34 -25.54 16.34 -14.96
C MET A 34 -25.91 15.95 -16.39
N SER A 35 -24.91 16.00 -17.26
CA SER A 35 -24.96 15.56 -18.64
C SER A 35 -25.12 14.04 -18.74
N ARG A 36 -25.50 13.57 -19.94
CA ARG A 36 -25.60 12.13 -20.24
C ARG A 36 -24.28 11.41 -20.00
N GLY A 37 -23.14 12.02 -20.33
CA GLY A 37 -21.81 11.45 -20.11
C GLY A 37 -21.52 11.25 -18.62
N GLU A 38 -21.79 12.26 -17.80
CA GLU A 38 -21.60 12.19 -16.34
C GLU A 38 -22.49 11.13 -15.68
N TRP A 39 -23.72 10.95 -16.17
CA TRP A 39 -24.59 9.85 -15.72
C TRP A 39 -24.04 8.47 -16.07
N ILE A 40 -23.49 8.31 -17.28
CA ILE A 40 -22.88 7.05 -17.70
C ILE A 40 -21.63 6.75 -16.87
N ILE A 41 -20.74 7.74 -16.67
CA ILE A 41 -19.55 7.60 -15.81
C ILE A 41 -19.95 7.22 -14.39
N SER A 42 -20.98 7.87 -13.84
CA SER A 42 -21.49 7.56 -12.50
C SER A 42 -22.03 6.12 -12.41
N GLY A 43 -22.76 5.67 -13.44
CA GLY A 43 -23.23 4.29 -13.54
C GLY A 43 -22.08 3.28 -13.63
N VAL A 44 -21.06 3.56 -14.44
CA VAL A 44 -19.84 2.73 -14.54
C VAL A 44 -19.12 2.67 -13.20
N PHE A 45 -18.98 3.81 -12.51
CA PHE A 45 -18.34 3.90 -11.20
C PHE A 45 -19.08 3.07 -10.14
N ILE A 46 -20.40 3.24 -10.03
CA ILE A 46 -21.23 2.46 -9.08
C ILE A 46 -21.18 0.97 -9.43
N GLY A 47 -21.30 0.62 -10.71
CA GLY A 47 -21.20 -0.76 -11.19
C GLY A 47 -19.85 -1.39 -10.85
N ALA A 48 -18.75 -0.66 -11.05
CA ALA A 48 -17.41 -1.11 -10.70
C ALA A 48 -17.26 -1.35 -9.19
N LEU A 49 -17.79 -0.45 -8.34
CA LEU A 49 -17.78 -0.63 -6.88
C LEU A 49 -18.60 -1.85 -6.44
N LEU A 50 -19.76 -2.10 -7.06
CA LEU A 50 -20.59 -3.27 -6.76
C LEU A 50 -19.90 -4.57 -7.16
N LEU A 51 -19.35 -4.63 -8.38
CA LEU A 51 -18.61 -5.80 -8.85
C LEU A 51 -17.36 -6.05 -8.01
N TRP A 52 -16.67 -4.98 -7.59
CA TRP A 52 -15.47 -5.10 -6.78
C TRP A 52 -15.78 -5.53 -5.35
N SER A 53 -16.79 -4.94 -4.70
CA SER A 53 -17.21 -5.32 -3.34
C SER A 53 -17.74 -6.76 -3.25
N THR A 54 -18.31 -7.27 -4.34
CA THR A 54 -18.80 -8.65 -4.45
C THR A 54 -17.75 -9.64 -4.98
N SER A 55 -16.52 -9.19 -5.27
CA SER A 55 -15.44 -10.02 -5.85
C SER A 55 -15.16 -11.29 -5.04
N GLN A 56 -15.29 -11.26 -3.71
CA GLN A 56 -15.16 -12.45 -2.86
C GLN A 56 -16.20 -13.55 -3.16
N TYR A 57 -17.39 -13.18 -3.65
CA TYR A 57 -18.48 -14.11 -3.99
C TYR A 57 -18.49 -14.43 -5.49
N THR A 58 -18.29 -13.42 -6.33
CA THR A 58 -18.36 -13.55 -7.79
C THR A 58 -17.07 -14.07 -8.40
N GLN A 59 -15.95 -14.01 -7.67
CA GLN A 59 -14.60 -14.36 -8.12
C GLN A 59 -14.15 -13.57 -9.35
N ILE A 60 -14.80 -12.42 -9.61
CA ILE A 60 -14.41 -11.53 -10.70
C ILE A 60 -13.21 -10.69 -10.25
N ASN A 61 -12.13 -10.78 -11.02
CA ASN A 61 -10.90 -10.03 -10.76
C ASN A 61 -11.09 -8.53 -11.03
N SER A 62 -10.55 -7.68 -10.16
CA SER A 62 -10.59 -6.22 -10.26
C SER A 62 -10.10 -5.68 -11.62
N THR A 63 -9.12 -6.32 -12.24
CA THR A 63 -8.63 -5.94 -13.58
C THR A 63 -9.71 -6.13 -14.64
N VAL A 64 -10.50 -7.20 -14.55
CA VAL A 64 -11.63 -7.45 -15.47
C VAL A 64 -12.71 -6.38 -15.28
N VAL A 65 -13.00 -6.02 -14.04
CA VAL A 65 -13.96 -4.94 -13.72
C VAL A 65 -13.50 -3.61 -14.32
N ALA A 66 -12.21 -3.27 -14.20
CA ALA A 66 -11.65 -2.06 -14.78
C ALA A 66 -11.74 -2.04 -16.32
N LEU A 67 -11.36 -3.15 -16.98
CA LEU A 67 -11.45 -3.29 -18.44
C LEU A 67 -12.90 -3.22 -18.95
N LEU A 68 -13.84 -3.81 -18.21
CA LEU A 68 -15.27 -3.70 -18.50
C LEU A 68 -15.72 -2.24 -18.43
N GLY A 69 -15.32 -1.49 -17.39
CA GLY A 69 -15.64 -0.07 -17.28
C GLY A 69 -15.12 0.74 -18.47
N VAL A 70 -13.86 0.55 -18.86
CA VAL A 70 -13.27 1.19 -20.04
C VAL A 70 -14.03 0.81 -21.32
N SER A 71 -14.40 -0.47 -21.47
CA SER A 71 -15.16 -0.95 -22.64
C SER A 71 -16.53 -0.28 -22.74
N VAL A 72 -17.24 -0.14 -21.61
CA VAL A 72 -18.54 0.53 -21.58
C VAL A 72 -18.39 2.01 -21.94
N MET A 73 -17.38 2.70 -21.41
CA MET A 73 -17.14 4.11 -21.71
C MET A 73 -16.80 4.34 -23.20
N LEU A 74 -16.05 3.43 -23.83
CA LEU A 74 -15.78 3.45 -25.27
C LEU A 74 -17.04 3.19 -26.10
N ILE A 75 -17.82 2.16 -25.77
CA ILE A 75 -19.07 1.81 -26.51
C ILE A 75 -20.09 2.95 -26.43
N THR A 76 -20.11 3.66 -25.31
CA THR A 76 -21.04 4.78 -25.09
C THR A 76 -20.54 6.11 -25.65
N ASN A 77 -19.34 6.16 -26.25
CA ASN A 77 -18.65 7.36 -26.73
C ASN A 77 -18.51 8.46 -25.66
N VAL A 78 -18.39 8.05 -24.39
CA VAL A 78 -18.06 8.97 -23.29
C VAL A 78 -16.56 9.13 -23.14
N LEU A 79 -15.80 8.15 -23.64
CA LEU A 79 -14.36 8.17 -23.76
C LEU A 79 -13.99 7.85 -25.20
N GLU A 80 -13.16 8.67 -25.83
CA GLU A 80 -12.60 8.42 -27.15
C GLU A 80 -11.33 7.58 -27.07
N TRP A 81 -11.05 6.81 -28.11
CA TRP A 81 -9.84 5.98 -28.17
C TRP A 81 -8.54 6.82 -28.06
N ASN A 82 -8.54 8.01 -28.66
CA ASN A 82 -7.39 8.90 -28.60
C ASN A 82 -7.13 9.41 -27.17
N GLU A 83 -8.17 9.66 -26.37
CA GLU A 83 -8.01 10.04 -24.96
C GLU A 83 -7.29 8.95 -24.16
N ILE A 84 -7.54 7.66 -24.46
CA ILE A 84 -6.82 6.53 -23.84
C ILE A 84 -5.34 6.52 -24.26
N LEU A 85 -5.05 6.76 -25.54
CA LEU A 85 -3.68 6.78 -26.05
C LEU A 85 -2.88 7.97 -25.49
N GLU A 86 -3.54 9.10 -25.28
CA GLU A 86 -2.95 10.33 -24.77
C GLU A 86 -2.84 10.37 -23.23
N GLU A 87 -3.44 9.41 -22.52
CA GLU A 87 -3.37 9.29 -21.06
C GLU A 87 -1.98 8.80 -20.59
N LYS A 88 -0.97 9.67 -20.75
CA LYS A 88 0.44 9.38 -20.48
C LYS A 88 0.69 8.88 -19.07
N GLY A 89 -0.09 9.34 -18.08
CA GLY A 89 0.04 8.90 -16.69
C GLY A 89 -0.23 7.41 -16.51
N ALA A 90 -1.26 6.87 -17.18
CA ALA A 90 -1.56 5.45 -17.14
C ALA A 90 -0.46 4.61 -17.80
N TRP A 91 0.06 5.05 -18.96
CA TRP A 91 1.13 4.36 -19.67
C TRP A 91 2.46 4.38 -18.92
N ASP A 92 2.85 5.55 -18.40
CA ASP A 92 4.08 5.70 -17.60
C ASP A 92 4.01 4.83 -16.33
N GLY A 93 2.89 4.92 -15.59
CA GLY A 93 2.66 4.11 -14.41
C GLY A 93 2.71 2.60 -14.71
N MET A 94 2.14 2.15 -15.82
CA MET A 94 2.16 0.75 -16.23
C MET A 94 3.57 0.25 -16.56
N ILE A 95 4.34 1.00 -17.37
CA ILE A 95 5.70 0.61 -17.75
C ILE A 95 6.62 0.62 -16.53
N TRP A 96 6.53 1.66 -15.72
CA TRP A 96 7.35 1.82 -14.53
C TRP A 96 7.07 0.73 -13.49
N MET A 97 5.79 0.49 -13.15
CA MET A 97 5.40 -0.55 -12.19
C MET A 97 5.71 -1.95 -12.73
N GLY A 98 5.42 -2.22 -14.01
CA GLY A 98 5.73 -3.50 -14.65
C GLY A 98 7.23 -3.82 -14.61
N GLY A 99 8.08 -2.83 -14.87
CA GLY A 99 9.54 -2.97 -14.78
C GLY A 99 10.04 -3.31 -13.37
N ILE A 100 9.61 -2.55 -12.36
CA ILE A 100 10.06 -2.77 -10.97
C ILE A 100 9.52 -4.09 -10.42
N VAL A 101 8.25 -4.42 -10.65
CA VAL A 101 7.67 -5.71 -10.22
C VAL A 101 8.37 -6.87 -10.92
N GLY A 102 8.71 -6.73 -12.21
CA GLY A 102 9.48 -7.71 -12.96
C GLY A 102 10.86 -7.97 -12.36
N LEU A 103 11.62 -6.92 -12.03
CA LEU A 103 12.93 -7.02 -11.38
C LEU A 103 12.83 -7.68 -9.99
N ALA A 104 11.85 -7.29 -9.18
CA ALA A 104 11.61 -7.91 -7.88
C ALA A 104 11.25 -9.40 -8.00
N GLY A 105 10.45 -9.77 -9.01
CA GLY A 105 10.14 -11.16 -9.33
C GLY A 105 11.38 -11.98 -9.72
N MET A 106 12.32 -11.38 -10.45
CA MET A 106 13.58 -12.02 -10.79
C MET A 106 14.50 -12.24 -9.59
N LEU A 107 14.63 -11.26 -8.70
CA LEU A 107 15.38 -11.44 -7.45
C LEU A 107 14.85 -12.61 -6.61
N ASN A 108 13.53 -12.78 -6.57
CA ASN A 108 12.93 -13.93 -5.90
C ASN A 108 13.25 -15.24 -6.64
N LYS A 109 13.11 -15.26 -7.97
CA LYS A 109 13.35 -16.46 -8.80
C LYS A 109 14.80 -16.94 -8.74
N VAL A 110 15.79 -16.05 -8.65
CA VAL A 110 17.21 -16.42 -8.51
C VAL A 110 17.60 -16.84 -7.10
N GLY A 111 16.65 -16.87 -6.16
CA GLY A 111 16.87 -17.35 -4.79
C GLY A 111 17.49 -16.32 -3.85
N PHE A 112 17.59 -15.05 -4.24
CA PHE A 112 18.14 -14.00 -3.38
C PHE A 112 17.28 -13.80 -2.13
N ILE A 113 15.95 -13.78 -2.27
CA ILE A 113 15.05 -13.53 -1.14
C ILE A 113 15.06 -14.67 -0.11
N PRO A 114 14.95 -15.96 -0.50
CA PRO A 114 15.14 -17.07 0.44
C PRO A 114 16.52 -17.08 1.10
N TRP A 115 17.59 -16.79 0.35
CA TRP A 115 18.95 -16.69 0.91
C TRP A 115 19.08 -15.56 1.94
N PHE A 116 18.52 -14.39 1.65
CA PHE A 116 18.53 -13.24 2.55
C PHE A 116 17.76 -13.56 3.84
N ALA A 117 16.58 -14.17 3.70
CA ALA A 117 15.80 -14.64 4.85
C ALA A 117 16.60 -15.65 5.68
N GLY A 118 17.18 -16.67 5.04
CA GLY A 118 18.03 -17.67 5.71
C GLY A 118 19.22 -17.05 6.45
N SER A 119 19.88 -16.07 5.83
CA SER A 119 21.03 -15.38 6.42
C SER A 119 20.63 -14.56 7.66
N ALA A 120 19.52 -13.82 7.58
CA ALA A 120 18.96 -13.10 8.72
C ALA A 120 18.60 -14.03 9.87
N THR A 121 18.15 -15.24 9.55
CA THR A 121 17.75 -16.24 10.54
C THR A 121 18.93 -16.94 11.21
N GLY A 122 19.98 -17.26 10.46
CA GLY A 122 21.20 -17.87 11.00
C GLY A 122 21.94 -16.96 11.99
N LEU A 123 21.83 -15.64 11.82
CA LEU A 123 22.36 -14.66 12.78
C LEU A 123 21.66 -14.69 14.15
N MET A 124 20.45 -15.27 14.22
CA MET A 124 19.65 -15.31 15.45
C MET A 124 19.73 -16.65 16.19
N GLU A 125 20.54 -17.59 15.74
CA GLU A 125 20.76 -18.87 16.43
C GLU A 125 21.37 -18.64 17.83
N GLY A 126 20.77 -19.26 18.84
CA GLY A 126 21.21 -19.12 20.24
C GLY A 126 20.83 -17.80 20.91
N VAL A 127 20.15 -16.88 20.21
CA VAL A 127 19.66 -15.62 20.78
C VAL A 127 18.27 -15.81 21.37
N SER A 128 18.03 -15.25 22.57
CA SER A 128 16.71 -15.28 23.21
C SER A 128 15.63 -14.66 22.32
N TRP A 129 14.41 -15.18 22.42
CA TRP A 129 13.32 -14.84 21.49
C TRP A 129 12.99 -13.34 21.39
N VAL A 130 13.14 -12.54 22.45
CA VAL A 130 12.76 -11.11 22.44
C VAL A 130 13.64 -10.29 21.46
N PRO A 131 15.00 -10.27 21.61
CA PRO A 131 15.88 -9.68 20.60
C PRO A 131 15.66 -10.24 19.20
N THR A 132 15.47 -11.56 19.07
CA THR A 132 15.19 -12.22 17.79
C THR A 132 13.96 -11.64 17.12
N LEU A 133 12.86 -11.52 17.85
CA LEU A 133 11.62 -10.99 17.32
C LEU A 133 11.76 -9.52 16.90
N ILE A 134 12.42 -8.68 17.71
CA ILE A 134 12.65 -7.26 17.40
C ILE A 134 13.50 -7.11 16.13
N VAL A 135 14.61 -7.82 16.03
CA VAL A 135 15.51 -7.76 14.87
C VAL A 135 14.79 -8.25 13.62
N LEU A 136 14.09 -9.38 13.69
CA LEU A 136 13.34 -9.92 12.56
C LEU A 136 12.22 -8.96 12.10
N PHE A 137 11.52 -8.30 13.02
CA PHE A 137 10.52 -7.28 12.68
C PHE A 137 11.14 -6.07 11.95
N LEU A 138 12.28 -5.57 12.42
CA LEU A 138 12.98 -4.46 11.78
C LEU A 138 13.48 -4.86 10.38
N ILE A 139 14.13 -6.02 10.25
CA ILE A 139 14.59 -6.53 8.95
C ILE A 139 13.41 -6.72 8.01
N TYR A 140 12.31 -7.34 8.48
CA TYR A 140 11.11 -7.58 7.68
C TYR A 140 10.49 -6.28 7.17
N MET A 141 10.38 -5.25 8.02
CA MET A 141 9.80 -3.98 7.60
C MET A 141 10.70 -3.23 6.62
N TYR A 142 11.99 -3.08 6.95
CA TYR A 142 12.91 -2.25 6.18
C TYR A 142 13.45 -2.95 4.92
N SER A 143 13.40 -4.28 4.83
CA SER A 143 13.67 -4.96 3.56
C SER A 143 12.67 -4.55 2.48
N HIS A 144 11.49 -4.05 2.82
CA HIS A 144 10.51 -3.60 1.82
C HIS A 144 10.99 -2.44 0.94
N TYR A 145 12.06 -1.73 1.32
CA TYR A 145 12.71 -0.76 0.42
C TYR A 145 13.20 -1.39 -0.89
N VAL A 146 13.49 -2.70 -0.91
CA VAL A 146 13.89 -3.44 -2.12
C VAL A 146 12.74 -4.20 -2.79
N PHE A 147 11.50 -4.00 -2.34
CA PHE A 147 10.30 -4.63 -2.91
C PHE A 147 9.33 -3.58 -3.43
N ALA A 148 8.64 -3.88 -4.53
CA ALA A 148 7.56 -3.06 -5.08
C ALA A 148 6.16 -3.66 -4.91
N SER A 149 6.05 -4.75 -4.16
CA SER A 149 4.78 -5.41 -3.90
C SER A 149 4.75 -5.96 -2.49
N LEU A 150 3.72 -5.56 -1.73
CA LEU A 150 3.43 -6.10 -0.41
C LEU A 150 3.22 -7.62 -0.49
N SER A 151 2.44 -8.10 -1.47
CA SER A 151 2.14 -9.52 -1.60
C SER A 151 3.37 -10.35 -1.94
N ALA A 152 4.26 -9.84 -2.80
CA ALA A 152 5.53 -10.50 -3.12
C ALA A 152 6.43 -10.58 -1.88
N HIS A 153 6.51 -9.49 -1.11
CA HIS A 153 7.28 -9.44 0.13
C HIS A 153 6.76 -10.45 1.16
N VAL A 154 5.44 -10.44 1.42
CA VAL A 154 4.79 -11.40 2.34
C VAL A 154 5.05 -12.83 1.90
N THR A 155 4.82 -13.15 0.62
CA THR A 155 5.01 -14.52 0.10
C THR A 155 6.44 -15.01 0.28
N ALA A 156 7.43 -14.11 0.15
CA ALA A 156 8.83 -14.51 0.18
C ALA A 156 9.44 -14.57 1.59
N MET A 157 9.00 -13.70 2.51
CA MET A 157 9.67 -13.55 3.81
C MET A 157 8.81 -13.96 5.01
N TYR A 158 7.48 -13.83 4.95
CA TYR A 158 6.62 -13.96 6.14
C TYR A 158 6.75 -15.32 6.82
N ALA A 159 6.60 -16.41 6.05
CA ALA A 159 6.62 -17.76 6.61
C ALA A 159 7.99 -18.13 7.20
N ALA A 160 9.07 -17.76 6.50
CA ALA A 160 10.44 -18.04 6.95
C ALA A 160 10.77 -17.29 8.26
N PHE A 161 10.43 -16.00 8.32
CA PHE A 161 10.68 -15.17 9.50
C PHE A 161 9.83 -15.63 10.70
N LEU A 162 8.56 -15.97 10.45
CA LEU A 162 7.68 -16.51 11.48
C LEU A 162 8.23 -17.83 12.05
N ALA A 163 8.67 -18.75 11.19
CA ALA A 163 9.21 -20.03 11.63
C ALA A 163 10.42 -19.85 12.57
N VAL A 164 11.29 -18.89 12.29
CA VAL A 164 12.49 -18.63 13.10
C VAL A 164 12.16 -17.90 14.39
N ALA A 165 11.23 -16.94 14.35
CA ALA A 165 10.74 -16.30 15.56
C ALA A 165 10.15 -17.33 16.54
N VAL A 166 9.30 -18.24 16.03
CA VAL A 166 8.71 -19.32 16.83
C VAL A 166 9.78 -20.33 17.29
N GLY A 167 10.72 -20.70 16.42
CA GLY A 167 11.82 -21.58 16.75
C GLY A 167 12.75 -21.03 17.84
N ALA A 168 12.92 -19.71 17.91
CA ALA A 168 13.66 -19.03 18.97
C ALA A 168 12.89 -18.98 20.31
N GLY A 169 11.62 -19.37 20.33
CA GLY A 169 10.75 -19.40 21.52
C GLY A 169 9.76 -18.25 21.60
N ALA A 170 9.57 -17.46 20.54
CA ALA A 170 8.57 -16.39 20.57
C ALA A 170 7.15 -16.99 20.56
N PRO A 171 6.19 -16.40 21.31
CA PRO A 171 4.80 -16.80 21.23
C PRO A 171 4.27 -16.72 19.79
N PRO A 172 3.71 -17.80 19.22
CA PRO A 172 3.34 -17.83 17.80
C PRO A 172 2.34 -16.76 17.39
N PHE A 173 1.35 -16.47 18.23
CA PHE A 173 0.35 -15.44 17.96
C PHE A 173 0.98 -14.04 17.89
N LEU A 174 1.84 -13.70 18.85
CA LEU A 174 2.56 -12.43 18.89
C LEU A 174 3.40 -12.24 17.61
N ALA A 175 4.16 -13.27 17.22
CA ALA A 175 4.99 -13.21 16.03
C ALA A 175 4.16 -13.08 14.76
N ALA A 176 3.14 -13.93 14.58
CA ALA A 176 2.30 -13.95 13.39
C ALA A 176 1.54 -12.63 13.19
N PHE A 177 0.91 -12.13 14.25
CA PHE A 177 0.14 -10.89 14.18
C PHE A 177 1.05 -9.65 14.06
N GLY A 178 2.23 -9.67 14.69
CA GLY A 178 3.25 -8.64 14.50
C GLY A 178 3.73 -8.54 13.06
N PHE A 179 4.10 -9.66 12.43
CA PHE A 179 4.46 -9.66 11.00
C PHE A 179 3.30 -9.22 10.12
N ALA A 180 2.07 -9.67 10.41
CA ALA A 180 0.89 -9.30 9.62
C ALA A 180 0.58 -7.80 9.69
N ALA A 181 0.74 -7.20 10.88
CA ALA A 181 0.65 -5.76 11.03
C ALA A 181 1.73 -5.05 10.21
N LEU A 182 2.99 -5.47 10.32
CA LEU A 182 4.10 -4.87 9.58
C LEU A 182 3.93 -4.98 8.06
N SER A 183 3.35 -6.07 7.54
CA SER A 183 3.00 -6.24 6.11
C SER A 183 2.10 -5.13 5.58
N ASN A 184 1.29 -4.51 6.44
CA ASN A 184 0.45 -3.39 6.08
C ASN A 184 1.17 -2.05 6.29
N LEU A 185 1.97 -1.93 7.35
CA LEU A 185 2.64 -0.67 7.71
C LEU A 185 3.77 -0.29 6.74
N MET A 186 4.39 -1.27 6.08
CA MET A 186 5.41 -1.06 5.06
C MET A 186 4.88 -0.33 3.80
N ALA A 187 3.55 -0.29 3.60
CA ALA A 187 2.89 0.43 2.50
C ALA A 187 3.24 1.93 2.44
N GLY A 188 3.63 2.52 3.57
CA GLY A 188 3.97 3.95 3.66
C GLY A 188 5.43 4.28 3.42
N LEU A 189 6.32 3.30 3.19
CA LEU A 189 7.78 3.54 3.17
C LEU A 189 8.26 4.23 1.89
N THR A 190 7.87 3.69 0.73
CA THR A 190 8.33 4.15 -0.58
C THR A 190 7.14 4.47 -1.49
N HIS A 191 7.37 5.34 -2.46
CA HIS A 191 6.42 5.67 -3.53
C HIS A 191 6.02 4.48 -4.44
N TYR A 192 6.69 3.33 -4.32
CA TYR A 192 6.35 2.07 -5.00
C TYR A 192 5.94 0.94 -4.06
N ALA A 193 5.75 1.22 -2.76
CA ALA A 193 5.51 0.16 -1.78
C ALA A 193 4.20 -0.62 -2.05
N THR A 194 3.25 0.00 -2.75
CA THR A 194 1.94 -0.58 -3.13
C THR A 194 1.59 -0.21 -4.58
N GLY A 195 0.58 -0.87 -5.15
CA GLY A 195 0.07 -0.50 -6.48
C GLY A 195 -0.56 0.90 -6.54
N ALA A 196 -1.04 1.44 -5.42
CA ALA A 196 -1.65 2.78 -5.37
C ALA A 196 -0.61 3.90 -5.17
N ALA A 197 0.54 3.61 -4.55
CA ALA A 197 1.54 4.61 -4.23
C ALA A 197 2.10 5.38 -5.47
N PRO A 198 2.39 4.74 -6.61
CA PRO A 198 2.86 5.45 -7.81
C PRO A 198 1.77 6.32 -8.42
N ILE A 199 0.48 5.97 -8.27
CA ILE A 199 -0.63 6.79 -8.76
C ILE A 199 -0.64 8.13 -8.02
N TYR A 200 -0.50 8.09 -6.68
CA TYR A 200 -0.39 9.31 -5.87
C TYR A 200 0.90 10.08 -6.12
N PHE A 201 2.03 9.38 -6.29
CA PHE A 201 3.32 10.02 -6.52
C PHE A 201 3.41 10.66 -7.91
N GLY A 202 2.86 9.99 -8.94
CA GLY A 202 2.80 10.46 -10.32
C GLY A 202 1.97 11.73 -10.51
N ALA A 203 1.09 12.07 -9.55
CA ALA A 203 0.39 13.35 -9.54
C ALA A 203 1.32 14.57 -9.32
N GLY A 204 2.59 14.36 -8.94
CA GLY A 204 3.61 15.41 -8.89
C GLY A 204 3.54 16.35 -7.69
N TYR A 205 2.62 16.12 -6.74
CA TYR A 205 2.43 16.99 -5.57
C TYR A 205 3.49 16.84 -4.48
N ILE A 206 4.22 15.72 -4.43
CA ILE A 206 5.21 15.44 -3.37
C ILE A 206 6.52 15.00 -3.99
N LYS A 207 7.63 15.60 -3.55
CA LYS A 207 8.99 15.19 -3.95
C LYS A 207 9.35 13.83 -3.34
N GLN A 208 10.11 13.01 -4.05
CA GLN A 208 10.54 11.68 -3.57
C GLN A 208 11.21 11.75 -2.19
N GLN A 209 12.09 12.73 -1.97
CA GLN A 209 12.77 12.92 -0.70
C GLN A 209 11.79 13.13 0.46
N ASP A 210 10.75 13.94 0.25
CA ASP A 210 9.76 14.22 1.29
C ASP A 210 8.89 13.00 1.56
N TRP A 211 8.47 12.28 0.51
CA TRP A 211 7.75 11.02 0.64
C TRP A 211 8.51 10.01 1.51
N TRP A 212 9.79 9.80 1.22
CA TRP A 212 10.61 8.80 1.92
C TRP A 212 10.92 9.22 3.35
N ARG A 213 11.15 10.52 3.60
CA ARG A 213 11.36 11.04 4.95
C ARG A 213 10.10 10.88 5.79
N ILE A 214 8.94 11.27 5.27
CA ILE A 214 7.65 11.11 5.95
C ILE A 214 7.36 9.63 6.19
N GLY A 215 7.57 8.78 5.18
CA GLY A 215 7.40 7.33 5.26
C GLY A 215 8.25 6.68 6.36
N PHE A 216 9.52 7.06 6.46
CA PHE A 216 10.42 6.59 7.50
C PHE A 216 10.02 7.07 8.91
N PHE A 217 9.64 8.34 9.08
CA PHE A 217 9.17 8.80 10.39
C PHE A 217 7.86 8.14 10.79
N ALA A 218 6.94 7.95 9.84
CA ALA A 218 5.71 7.22 10.06
C ALA A 218 5.96 5.75 10.41
N SER A 219 6.94 5.09 9.77
CA SER A 219 7.28 3.70 10.08
C SER A 219 7.79 3.54 11.50
N VAL A 220 8.70 4.40 11.96
CA VAL A 220 9.21 4.37 13.34
C VAL A 220 8.08 4.51 14.36
N ILE A 221 7.17 5.46 14.14
CA ILE A 221 6.01 5.68 15.03
C ILE A 221 5.08 4.46 15.02
N ASN A 222 4.81 3.91 13.84
CA ASN A 222 3.97 2.73 13.70
C ASN A 222 4.60 1.52 14.39
N VAL A 223 5.91 1.31 14.26
CA VAL A 223 6.65 0.25 14.95
C VAL A 223 6.53 0.40 16.46
N VAL A 224 6.72 1.60 17.01
CA VAL A 224 6.58 1.83 18.46
C VAL A 224 5.15 1.57 18.94
N ILE A 225 4.14 2.00 18.16
CA ILE A 225 2.74 1.77 18.53
C ILE A 225 2.39 0.28 18.47
N TRP A 226 2.71 -0.40 17.37
CA TRP A 226 2.30 -1.80 17.17
C TRP A 226 3.15 -2.79 17.96
N LEU A 227 4.46 -2.61 18.00
CA LEU A 227 5.37 -3.50 18.73
C LEU A 227 5.51 -3.15 20.21
N GLY A 228 5.27 -1.89 20.59
CA GLY A 228 5.26 -1.47 21.99
C GLY A 228 3.86 -1.61 22.60
N VAL A 229 2.93 -0.74 22.21
CA VAL A 229 1.58 -0.71 22.79
C VAL A 229 0.76 -1.92 22.36
N GLY A 230 0.86 -2.35 21.11
CA GLY A 230 0.10 -3.49 20.58
C GLY A 230 0.46 -4.80 21.27
N THR A 231 1.75 -5.05 21.54
CA THR A 231 2.19 -6.28 22.22
C THR A 231 1.72 -6.33 23.67
N LEU A 232 1.75 -5.19 24.38
CA LEU A 232 1.18 -5.06 25.72
C LEU A 232 -0.34 -5.30 25.71
N TRP A 233 -1.04 -4.74 24.72
CA TRP A 233 -2.48 -4.94 24.57
C TRP A 233 -2.83 -6.40 24.32
N TRP A 234 -2.11 -7.10 23.44
CA TRP A 234 -2.35 -8.53 23.19
C TRP A 234 -2.06 -9.40 24.41
N LYS A 235 -1.10 -8.99 25.25
CA LYS A 235 -0.85 -9.64 26.54
C LYS A 235 -2.02 -9.47 27.51
N VAL A 236 -2.62 -8.27 27.58
CA VAL A 236 -3.83 -8.02 28.39
C VAL A 236 -5.01 -8.87 27.91
N LEU A 237 -5.12 -9.10 26.61
CA LEU A 237 -6.13 -9.97 26.02
C LEU A 237 -5.85 -11.48 26.19
N GLY A 238 -4.73 -11.86 26.80
CA GLY A 238 -4.33 -13.26 26.96
C GLY A 238 -3.93 -13.95 25.66
N LEU A 239 -3.55 -13.19 24.65
CA LEU A 239 -3.15 -13.71 23.33
C LEU A 239 -1.67 -14.11 23.26
N TRP A 240 -0.88 -13.77 24.30
CA TRP A 240 0.45 -14.32 24.58
C TRP A 240 0.92 -14.01 26.00
#